data_AF-A0A7J7LQR2-F1
#
_entry.id   AF-A0A7J7LQR2-F1
#
_cell.length_a   1.000
_cell.length_b   1.000
_cell.length_c   1.000
_cell.angle_alpha   90.00
_cell.angle_beta   90.00
_cell.angle_gamma   90.00
#
_symmetry.space_group_name_H-M   'P 1'
#
loop_
_entity.id
_entity.type
_entity.pdbx_description
1 polymer ?
#
loop_
_entity_poly.entity_id
_entity_poly.type
_entity_poly.pdbx_seq_one_letter_code
_entity_poly.pdbx_strand_id
1 'polypeptide(L)' 'MMNRVDSSIECIRSTTIMKYAFECAHDGWGVVVLVGVPNKNDAFKTFPINLLNERTLEGIPFLETTNRIQISQWPSRNT' A
#
# COMPACT_ATOMS: atom_id res chain seq x y z
N MET A 1 -21.75 -0.01 -6.15
CA MET A 1 -20.62 -0.31 -5.26
C MET A 1 -19.36 -0.08 -6.07
N MET A 2 -18.49 0.84 -5.65
CA MET A 2 -17.19 1.04 -6.31
C MET A 2 -16.25 -0.05 -5.79
N ASN A 3 -15.82 -0.94 -6.68
CA ASN A 3 -15.02 -2.10 -6.36
C ASN A 3 -13.61 -1.64 -5.94
N ARG A 4 -13.39 -1.45 -4.65
CA ARG A 4 -12.05 -1.22 -4.07
C ARG A 4 -11.29 -2.54 -4.01
N VAL A 5 -9.96 -2.50 -3.99
CA VAL A 5 -9.12 -3.70 -3.94
C VAL A 5 -8.78 -4.08 -2.51
N ASP A 6 -8.68 -5.38 -2.23
CA ASP A 6 -8.23 -5.86 -0.93
C ASP A 6 -6.73 -5.57 -0.71
N SER A 7 -5.94 -5.62 -1.78
CA SER A 7 -4.49 -5.34 -1.74
C SER A 7 -4.05 -4.46 -2.91
N SER A 8 -3.09 -3.56 -2.68
CA SER A 8 -2.43 -2.78 -3.72
C SER A 8 -0.92 -2.71 -3.50
N ILE A 9 -0.15 -2.67 -4.60
CA ILE A 9 1.32 -2.63 -4.56
C ILE A 9 1.82 -1.51 -5.48
N GLU A 10 2.74 -0.68 -4.98
CA GLU A 10 3.42 0.36 -5.75
C GLU A 10 4.92 0.04 -5.91
N CYS A 11 5.39 -0.06 -7.15
CA CYS A 11 6.78 -0.42 -7.50
C CYS A 11 7.46 0.57 -8.46
N ILE A 12 6.88 1.76 -8.68
CA ILE A 12 7.34 2.73 -9.68
C ILE A 12 8.11 3.88 -9.02
N ARG A 13 8.00 4.04 -7.69
CA ARG A 13 8.60 5.11 -6.90
C ARG A 13 8.03 6.50 -7.24
N SER A 14 6.74 6.56 -7.55
CA SER A 14 6.02 7.80 -7.84
C SER A 14 5.02 8.10 -6.74
N THR A 15 5.13 9.27 -6.09
CA THR A 15 4.19 9.70 -5.05
C THR A 15 2.75 9.80 -5.52
N THR A 16 2.55 10.15 -6.79
CA THR A 16 1.23 10.14 -7.42
C THR A 16 0.65 8.73 -7.46
N ILE A 17 1.46 7.72 -7.77
CA ILE A 17 1.02 6.32 -7.83
C ILE A 17 0.86 5.73 -6.43
N MET A 18 1.73 6.09 -5.48
CA MET A 18 1.60 5.73 -4.06
C MET A 18 0.26 6.22 -3.50
N LYS A 19 -0.16 7.45 -3.86
CA LYS A 19 -1.49 7.96 -3.51
C LYS A 19 -2.60 7.09 -4.09
N TYR A 20 -2.55 6.75 -5.38
CA TYR A 20 -3.58 5.93 -6.01
C TYR A 20 -3.63 4.52 -5.44
N ALA A 21 -2.48 3.90 -5.17
CA ALA A 21 -2.39 2.62 -4.50
C ALA A 21 -3.02 2.68 -3.10
N PHE A 22 -2.76 3.76 -2.36
CA PHE A 22 -3.36 3.96 -1.04
C PHE A 22 -4.88 4.17 -1.13
N GLU A 23 -5.35 5.00 -2.05
CA GLU A 23 -6.77 5.37 -2.19
C GLU A 23 -7.62 4.31 -2.89
N CYS A 24 -7.05 3.35 -3.61
CA CYS A 24 -7.81 2.26 -4.23
C CYS A 24 -8.10 1.09 -3.27
N ALA A 25 -7.33 0.97 -2.18
CA ALA A 25 -7.51 -0.06 -1.18
C ALA A 25 -8.88 0.05 -0.47
N HIS A 26 -9.39 -1.07 0.01
CA HIS A 26 -10.64 -1.12 0.76
C HIS A 26 -10.49 -0.44 2.13
N ASP A 27 -11.48 0.36 2.53
CA ASP A 27 -11.56 0.87 3.90
C ASP A 27 -11.80 -0.30 4.87
N GLY A 28 -11.13 -0.31 6.03
CA GLY A 28 -11.29 -1.34 7.06
C GLY A 28 -10.29 -2.49 7.01
N TRP A 29 -10.01 -3.04 5.81
CA TRP A 29 -9.16 -4.24 5.68
C TRP A 29 -8.17 -4.21 4.51
N GLY A 30 -8.15 -3.11 3.76
CA GLY A 30 -7.25 -2.97 2.62
C GLY A 30 -5.78 -2.88 3.05
N VAL A 31 -4.92 -3.61 2.34
CA VAL A 31 -3.46 -3.61 2.57
C VAL A 31 -2.76 -2.93 1.40
N VAL A 32 -1.86 -2.00 1.71
CA VAL A 32 -1.12 -1.20 0.73
C VAL A 32 0.37 -1.42 0.97
N VAL A 33 1.07 -1.95 -0.04
CA VAL A 33 2.51 -2.19 0.03
C VAL A 33 3.24 -1.21 -0.89
N LEU A 34 4.07 -0.36 -0.30
CA LEU A 34 4.92 0.58 -1.02
C LEU A 34 6.36 0.03 -1.06
N VAL A 35 6.80 -0.39 -2.25
CA VAL A 35 8.16 -0.96 -2.49
C VAL A 35 9.16 0.13 -2.85
N GLY A 36 8.69 1.25 -3.41
CA GLY A 36 9.53 2.39 -3.76
C GLY A 36 9.83 3.29 -2.58
N VAL A 37 11.09 3.74 -2.45
CA VAL A 37 11.45 4.83 -1.51
C VAL A 37 11.30 6.18 -2.23
N PRO A 38 10.34 7.05 -1.85
CA PRO A 38 10.20 8.37 -2.44
C PRO A 38 11.44 9.24 -2.14
N ASN A 39 11.72 10.25 -2.98
CA ASN A 39 12.85 11.16 -2.70
C ASN A 39 12.56 11.98 -1.42
N LYS A 40 13.61 12.55 -0.80
CA LYS A 40 13.49 13.28 0.48
C LYS A 40 12.45 14.43 0.47
N ASN A 41 12.18 15.00 -0.69
CA ASN A 41 11.25 16.12 -0.85
C ASN A 41 9.87 15.68 -1.40
N ASP A 42 9.70 14.39 -1.65
CA ASP A 42 8.49 13.85 -2.24
C ASP A 42 7.54 13.40 -1.12
N ALA A 43 6.32 13.93 -1.14
CA ALA A 43 5.26 13.55 -0.23
C ALA A 43 3.97 13.33 -1.02
N PHE A 44 3.31 12.19 -0.80
CA PHE A 44 1.97 11.98 -1.31
C PHE A 44 0.95 12.50 -0.29
N LYS A 45 -0.11 13.16 -0.78
CA LYS A 45 -1.14 13.77 0.05
C LYS A 45 -2.45 12.99 -0.08
N THR A 46 -2.97 12.54 1.04
CA THR A 46 -4.30 11.93 1.14
C THR A 46 -5.10 12.58 2.27
N PHE A 47 -6.41 12.34 2.31
CA PHE A 47 -7.24 12.86 3.39
C PHE A 47 -6.89 12.16 4.71
N PRO A 48 -6.78 12.88 5.84
CA PRO A 48 -6.45 12.27 7.13
C PRO A 48 -7.39 11.12 7.52
N ILE A 49 -8.66 11.20 7.11
CA ILE A 49 -9.64 10.14 7.33
C ILE A 49 -9.24 8.82 6.66
N ASN A 50 -8.59 8.85 5.50
CA ASN A 50 -8.16 7.64 4.79
C ASN A 50 -7.07 6.88 5.55
N LEU A 51 -6.28 7.57 6.39
CA LEU A 51 -5.31 6.96 7.29
C LEU A 51 -5.97 6.34 8.53
N LEU A 52 -7.06 6.95 9.00
CA LEU A 52 -7.82 6.49 10.17
C LEU A 52 -8.79 5.33 9.85
N ASN A 53 -9.07 5.08 8.57
CA ASN A 53 -10.00 4.04 8.11
C ASN A 53 -9.42 2.61 8.19
N GLU A 54 -8.60 2.31 9.19
CA GLU A 54 -8.06 0.97 9.49
C GLU A 54 -7.35 0.28 8.29
N ARG A 55 -6.80 1.07 7.37
CA ARG A 55 -5.98 0.55 6.26
C ARG A 55 -4.59 0.21 6.78
N THR A 56 -4.02 -0.88 6.30
CA THR A 56 -2.63 -1.24 6.63
C THR A 56 -1.69 -0.70 5.57
N LEU A 57 -0.76 0.17 5.96
CA LEU A 57 0.27 0.73 5.07
C LEU A 57 1.63 0.15 5.45
N GLU A 58 2.22 -0.61 4.55
CA GLU A 58 3.53 -1.23 4.73
C GLU A 58 4.53 -0.64 3.74
N GLY A 59 5.70 -0.26 4.23
CA GLY A 59 6.83 0.19 3.41
C GLY A 59 7.93 -0.85 3.41
N ILE A 60 8.39 -1.26 2.22
CA ILE A 60 9.51 -2.19 2.08
C ILE A 60 10.62 -1.50 1.29
N PRO A 61 11.83 -1.31 1.85
CA PRO A 61 12.93 -0.74 1.09
C PRO A 61 13.35 -1.69 -0.03
N PHE A 62 13.54 -1.17 -1.24
CA PHE A 62 13.89 -1.93 -2.46
C PHE A 62 15.05 -2.93 -2.29
N LEU A 63 16.00 -2.67 -1.38
CA LEU A 63 17.10 -3.58 -1.08
C LEU A 63 16.65 -4.95 -0.52
N GLU A 64 15.47 -5.01 0.11
CA GLU A 64 14.91 -6.24 0.70
C GLU A 64 13.91 -6.95 -0.23
N THR A 65 13.44 -6.28 -1.29
CA THR A 65 12.38 -6.83 -2.16
C THR A 65 12.85 -7.89 -3.16
N THR A 66 14.14 -7.96 -3.48
CA THR A 66 14.65 -8.92 -4.48
C THR A 66 14.74 -10.36 -3.96
N ASN A 67 14.72 -10.56 -2.63
CA ASN A 67 14.79 -11.88 -2.00
C ASN A 67 13.65 -12.18 -1.01
N ARG A 68 12.76 -11.22 -0.73
CA ARG A 68 11.62 -11.39 0.17
C ARG A 68 10.35 -10.74 -0.35
N ILE A 69 9.87 -11.15 -1.53
CA ILE A 69 8.41 -11.22 -1.69
C ILE A 69 7.91 -12.44 -0.89
N GLN A 70 8.14 -12.42 0.42
CA GLN A 70 7.18 -13.03 1.33
C GLN A 70 6.08 -11.97 1.41
N ILE A 71 5.02 -12.16 0.63
CA ILE A 71 3.70 -11.72 1.10
C ILE A 71 3.60 -12.43 2.45
N SER A 72 3.94 -11.74 3.54
CA SER A 72 3.97 -12.32 4.88
C SER A 72 2.56 -12.72 5.18
N GLN A 73 2.23 -13.95 4.81
CA GLN A 73 0.98 -14.63 5.02
C GLN A 73 -0.18 -13.63 4.98
N TRP A 74 -0.62 -13.25 3.78
CA TRP A 74 -2.00 -12.81 3.62
C TRP A 74 -2.82 -13.78 4.47
N PRO A 75 -3.58 -13.34 5.49
CA PRO A 75 -4.31 -14.28 6.32
C PRO A 75 -5.15 -15.05 5.32
N SER A 76 -4.80 -16.33 5.13
CA SER A 76 -5.61 -17.23 4.34
C SER A 76 -6.94 -17.18 5.05
N ARG A 77 -7.91 -16.44 4.49
CA ARG A 77 -9.27 -16.56 4.93
C ARG A 77 -9.60 -18.00 4.58
N ASN A 78 -9.47 -18.88 5.58
CA ASN A 78 -10.19 -20.13 5.58
C ASN A 78 -11.64 -19.75 5.35
N THR A 79 -12.15 -20.08 4.16
CA THR A 79 -13.58 -20.39 4.00
C THR A 79 -13.99 -21.41 5.04
#